data_AF-Q0PAT0-F1
#
_entry.id   AF-Q0PAT0-F1
#
_cell.length_a   1.000
_cell.length_b   1.000
_cell.length_c   1.000
_cell.angle_alpha   90.00
_cell.angle_beta   90.00
_cell.angle_gamma   90.00
#
_symmetry.space_group_name_H-M   'P 1'
#
loop_
_entity.id
_entity.type
_entity.pdbx_description
1 polymer ?
#
loop_
_entity_poly.entity_id
_entity_poly.type
_entity_poly.pdbx_seq_one_letter_code
_entity_poly.pdbx_strand_id
1 'polypeptide(L)'
;MSLLKNSSYILTLLSLFGFLLTWQRSAFSLFFLISIFLTLFWEFFLFLKLRKNIIKEATLIKGSLFYRVSMGDFYLYIFSFFLAIFGLVSLFLNFLNLEKIDFVFIFIILPLLMIFLKKELHLQFVDNAYNDFRIVVIASFFTALFYAFYGLFFTYNELLNLELFSRKIIAYKSASFVYFDFLSEFLHFVSNLKFFIFSYFGYLGFRALNFIFDFFNFFMFCSLLAFVFNFVLKIKIKIIVLFLCFIMVLGNYFLKEQRNNALKSEQEQILLWMNNFNFLKDNNLSLIQKEKDLFEKDLKDLREIFKKNAFEIGIWWFSKEKEDLEKRINESLK
;
A
#
# COMPACT_ATOMS: atom_id res chain seq x y z
N MET A 1 22.10 11.46 -33.35
CA MET A 1 20.74 11.51 -32.76
C MET A 1 20.24 10.15 -32.23
N SER A 2 20.48 9.02 -32.92
CA SER A 2 20.10 7.67 -32.44
C SER A 2 20.81 7.26 -31.14
N LEU A 3 22.10 7.57 -30.99
CA LEU A 3 22.87 7.31 -29.76
C LEU A 3 22.30 8.06 -28.54
N LEU A 4 21.97 9.35 -28.68
CA LEU A 4 21.35 10.17 -27.62
C LEU A 4 19.97 9.62 -27.20
N LYS A 5 19.19 9.11 -28.15
CA LYS A 5 17.89 8.50 -27.85
C LYS A 5 18.08 7.17 -27.10
N ASN A 6 18.99 6.32 -27.57
CA ASN A 6 19.31 5.07 -26.88
C ASN A 6 19.90 5.29 -25.48
N SER A 7 20.72 6.33 -25.29
CA SER A 7 21.29 6.65 -23.98
C SER A 7 20.22 7.08 -22.99
N SER A 8 19.19 7.82 -23.41
CA SER A 8 18.06 8.15 -22.52
C SER A 8 17.29 6.93 -22.02
N TYR A 9 17.08 5.91 -22.87
CA TYR A 9 16.39 4.68 -22.47
C TYR A 9 17.18 3.90 -21.41
N ILE A 10 18.49 3.75 -21.63
CA ILE A 10 19.37 3.06 -20.69
C ILE A 10 19.48 3.86 -19.38
N LEU A 11 19.57 5.20 -19.47
CA LEU A 11 19.66 6.08 -18.30
C LEU A 11 18.44 5.93 -17.39
N THR A 12 17.21 5.90 -17.94
CA THR A 12 15.99 5.70 -17.14
C THR A 12 15.97 4.33 -16.44
N LEU A 13 16.45 3.28 -17.11
CA LEU A 13 16.53 1.96 -16.49
C LEU A 13 17.57 1.94 -15.37
N LEU A 14 18.76 2.50 -15.62
CA LEU A 14 19.82 2.61 -14.62
C LEU A 14 19.43 3.52 -13.46
N SER A 15 18.64 4.57 -13.68
CA SER A 15 18.15 5.42 -12.59
C SER A 15 17.17 4.66 -11.71
N LEU A 16 16.26 3.89 -12.30
CA LEU A 16 15.34 3.04 -11.56
C LEU A 16 16.11 2.05 -10.67
N PHE A 17 17.15 1.41 -11.20
CA PHE A 17 18.00 0.51 -10.42
C PHE A 17 18.79 1.27 -9.36
N GLY A 18 19.39 2.41 -9.71
CA GLY A 18 20.13 3.28 -8.80
C GLY A 18 19.28 3.67 -7.59
N PHE A 19 18.02 4.04 -7.80
CA PHE A 19 17.08 4.32 -6.71
C PHE A 19 16.89 3.09 -5.81
N LEU A 20 16.51 1.94 -6.38
CA LEU A 20 16.21 0.72 -5.63
C LEU A 20 17.40 0.19 -4.82
N LEU A 21 18.63 0.34 -5.32
CA LEU A 21 19.84 -0.12 -4.63
C LEU A 21 20.30 0.84 -3.53
N THR A 22 19.96 2.12 -3.60
CA THR A 22 20.59 3.16 -2.75
C THR A 22 19.64 3.85 -1.77
N TRP A 23 18.31 3.75 -1.94
CA TRP A 23 17.37 4.54 -1.16
C TRP A 23 17.47 4.34 0.37
N GLN A 24 17.80 3.12 0.83
CA GLN A 24 18.01 2.87 2.26
C GLN A 24 19.27 3.58 2.79
N ARG A 25 20.30 3.75 1.95
CA ARG A 25 21.65 4.16 2.38
C ARG A 25 21.96 5.64 2.13
N SER A 26 21.20 6.31 1.27
CA SER A 26 21.54 7.65 0.84
C SER A 26 20.32 8.49 0.45
N ALA A 27 20.28 9.74 0.94
CA ALA A 27 19.31 10.75 0.50
C ALA A 27 19.49 11.15 -0.97
N PHE A 28 20.70 10.97 -1.53
CA PHE A 28 20.98 11.24 -2.94
C PHE A 28 20.20 10.30 -3.89
N SER A 29 19.54 9.26 -3.39
CA SER A 29 18.70 8.40 -4.22
C SER A 29 17.55 9.16 -4.90
N LEU A 30 17.10 10.30 -4.34
CA LEU A 30 16.07 11.15 -4.93
C LEU A 30 16.43 11.64 -6.34
N PHE A 31 17.72 11.87 -6.62
CA PHE A 31 18.15 12.33 -7.94
C PHE A 31 17.83 11.33 -9.05
N PHE A 32 17.79 10.03 -8.73
CA PHE A 32 17.39 9.01 -9.69
C PHE A 32 15.92 9.10 -10.11
N LEU A 33 15.06 9.68 -9.28
CA LEU A 33 13.64 9.84 -9.59
C LEU A 33 13.40 10.87 -10.70
N ILE A 34 14.35 11.78 -10.97
CA ILE A 34 14.24 12.82 -12.00
C ILE A 34 14.11 12.19 -13.39
N SER A 35 14.91 11.18 -13.72
CA SER A 35 14.83 10.52 -15.04
C SER A 35 13.52 9.73 -15.21
N ILE A 36 13.01 9.16 -14.12
CA ILE A 36 11.71 8.47 -14.10
C ILE A 36 10.58 9.48 -14.32
N PHE A 37 10.64 10.63 -13.64
CA PHE A 37 9.69 11.74 -13.81
C PHE A 37 9.59 12.17 -15.28
N LEU A 38 10.73 12.50 -15.90
CA LEU A 38 10.79 12.96 -17.28
C LEU A 38 10.24 11.92 -18.25
N THR A 39 10.48 10.64 -17.95
CA THR A 39 9.96 9.52 -18.75
C THR A 39 8.43 9.44 -18.66
N LEU A 40 7.87 9.44 -17.45
CA LEU A 40 6.42 9.41 -17.25
C LEU A 40 5.74 10.62 -17.89
N PHE A 41 6.31 11.81 -17.69
CA PHE A 41 5.82 13.05 -18.29
C PHE A 41 5.73 12.94 -19.81
N TRP A 42 6.78 12.44 -20.44
CA TRP A 42 6.82 12.28 -21.89
C TRP A 42 5.83 11.24 -22.40
N GLU A 43 5.74 10.07 -21.77
CA GLU A 43 4.78 9.02 -22.18
C GLU A 43 3.33 9.48 -21.99
N PHE A 44 3.01 10.16 -20.89
CA PHE A 44 1.67 10.73 -20.68
C PHE A 44 1.35 11.83 -21.69
N PHE A 45 2.32 12.69 -22.01
CA PHE A 45 2.15 13.73 -23.03
C PHE A 45 1.86 13.13 -24.40
N LEU A 46 2.62 12.12 -24.82
CA LEU A 46 2.39 11.43 -26.09
C LEU A 46 1.01 10.78 -26.16
N PHE A 47 0.59 10.11 -25.07
CA PHE A 47 -0.73 9.50 -24.99
C PHE A 47 -1.87 10.53 -25.10
N LEU A 48 -1.77 11.63 -24.34
CA LEU A 48 -2.79 12.68 -24.32
C LEU A 48 -2.85 13.45 -25.65
N LYS A 49 -1.70 13.73 -26.26
CA LYS A 49 -1.61 14.37 -27.57
C LYS A 49 -2.27 13.53 -28.65
N LEU A 50 -2.06 12.22 -28.62
CA LEU A 50 -2.72 11.29 -29.52
C LEU A 50 -4.24 11.30 -29.31
N ARG A 51 -4.71 11.20 -28.06
CA ARG A 51 -6.15 11.26 -27.74
C ARG A 51 -6.79 12.54 -28.25
N LYS A 52 -6.14 13.68 -28.03
CA LYS A 52 -6.55 14.98 -28.57
C LYS A 52 -6.65 14.94 -30.09
N ASN A 53 -5.67 14.37 -30.79
CA ASN A 53 -5.69 14.27 -32.25
C ASN A 53 -6.83 13.38 -32.78
N ILE A 54 -7.05 12.21 -32.17
CA ILE A 54 -8.16 11.32 -32.54
C ILE A 54 -9.51 12.05 -32.39
N ILE A 55 -9.74 12.71 -31.25
CA ILE A 55 -10.99 13.44 -31.01
C ILE A 55 -11.15 14.57 -32.03
N LYS A 56 -10.08 15.33 -32.30
CA LYS A 56 -10.11 16.41 -33.29
C LYS A 56 -10.45 15.92 -34.68
N GLU A 57 -9.82 14.84 -35.14
CA GLU A 57 -10.11 14.27 -36.46
C GLU A 57 -11.53 13.72 -36.56
N ALA A 58 -12.09 13.19 -35.47
CA ALA A 58 -13.46 12.68 -35.42
C ALA A 58 -14.54 13.78 -35.35
N THR A 59 -14.23 14.94 -34.74
CA THR A 59 -15.23 15.97 -34.38
C THR A 59 -15.12 17.28 -35.15
N LEU A 60 -13.92 17.65 -35.61
CA LEU A 60 -13.67 18.95 -36.22
C LEU A 60 -13.32 18.80 -37.71
N ILE A 61 -13.93 19.64 -38.54
CA ILE A 61 -13.56 19.77 -39.95
C ILE A 61 -12.11 20.23 -40.05
N LYS A 62 -11.27 19.46 -40.76
CA LYS A 62 -9.86 19.81 -41.01
C LYS A 62 -9.76 21.19 -41.64
N GLY A 63 -8.98 22.08 -41.03
CA GLY A 63 -8.76 23.45 -41.52
C GLY A 63 -9.71 24.52 -40.95
N SER A 64 -10.75 24.15 -40.20
CA SER A 64 -11.64 25.11 -39.52
C SER A 64 -10.90 25.98 -38.49
N LEU A 65 -11.45 27.16 -38.18
CA LEU A 65 -10.88 28.08 -37.17
C LEU A 65 -10.75 27.38 -35.80
N PHE A 66 -11.77 26.62 -35.39
CA PHE A 66 -11.73 25.81 -34.16
C PHE A 66 -10.63 24.73 -34.17
N TYR A 67 -10.37 24.10 -35.32
CA TYR A 67 -9.25 23.15 -35.48
C TYR A 67 -7.89 23.82 -35.27
N ARG A 68 -7.71 25.04 -35.80
CA ARG A 68 -6.48 25.83 -35.65
C ARG A 68 -6.30 26.38 -34.23
N VAL A 69 -7.33 26.95 -33.63
CA VAL A 69 -7.27 27.50 -32.25
C VAL A 69 -6.95 26.41 -31.23
N SER A 70 -7.47 25.20 -31.42
CA SER A 70 -7.18 24.07 -30.54
C SER A 70 -5.76 23.49 -30.72
N MET A 71 -4.89 24.04 -31.60
CA MET A 71 -3.54 23.51 -31.83
C MET A 71 -2.65 23.57 -30.59
N GLY A 72 -2.84 24.53 -29.69
CA GLY A 72 -2.00 24.68 -28.50
C GLY A 72 -1.97 23.42 -27.62
N ASP A 73 -0.77 22.95 -27.27
CA ASP A 73 -0.56 21.78 -26.40
C ASP A 73 -0.38 22.18 -24.92
N PHE A 74 -0.58 23.46 -24.58
CA PHE A 74 -0.33 24.00 -23.23
C PHE A 74 -1.06 23.23 -22.11
N TYR A 75 -2.37 23.02 -22.26
CA TYR A 75 -3.15 22.24 -21.27
C TYR A 75 -2.70 20.78 -21.18
N LEU A 76 -2.23 20.18 -22.28
CA LEU A 76 -1.71 18.81 -22.25
C LEU A 76 -0.42 18.75 -21.43
N TYR A 77 0.49 19.71 -21.61
CA TYR A 77 1.71 19.78 -20.80
C TYR A 77 1.40 19.89 -19.31
N ILE A 78 0.47 20.77 -18.92
CA ILE A 78 0.06 20.91 -17.51
C ILE A 78 -0.52 19.60 -16.98
N PHE A 79 -1.43 18.97 -17.72
CA PHE A 79 -2.07 17.74 -17.27
C PHE A 79 -1.07 16.57 -17.18
N SER A 80 -0.18 16.43 -18.17
CA SER A 80 0.92 15.45 -18.14
C SER A 80 1.86 15.65 -16.96
N PHE A 81 2.14 16.91 -16.61
CA PHE A 81 2.99 17.25 -15.47
C PHE A 81 2.41 16.73 -14.16
N PHE A 82 1.13 17.02 -13.88
CA PHE A 82 0.47 16.54 -12.66
C PHE A 82 0.32 15.03 -12.63
N LEU A 83 -0.02 14.39 -13.76
CA LEU A 83 -0.05 12.93 -13.86
C LEU A 83 1.31 12.30 -13.58
N ALA A 84 2.40 12.90 -14.07
CA ALA A 84 3.75 12.41 -13.84
C ALA A 84 4.18 12.55 -12.37
N ILE A 85 3.81 13.65 -11.69
CA ILE A 85 4.06 13.81 -10.25
C ILE A 85 3.32 12.72 -9.47
N PHE A 86 2.02 12.54 -9.75
CA PHE A 86 1.20 11.53 -9.07
C PHE A 86 1.76 10.12 -9.31
N GLY A 87 2.10 9.80 -10.56
CA GLY A 87 2.71 8.53 -10.92
C GLY A 87 4.06 8.29 -10.24
N LEU A 88 4.91 9.32 -10.14
CA LEU A 88 6.20 9.22 -9.47
C LEU A 88 6.04 8.98 -7.97
N VAL A 89 5.17 9.72 -7.29
CA VAL A 89 4.90 9.53 -5.86
C VAL A 89 4.35 8.12 -5.60
N SER A 90 3.41 7.66 -6.43
CA SER A 90 2.86 6.30 -6.33
C SER A 90 3.92 5.22 -6.55
N LEU A 91 4.80 5.36 -7.55
CA LEU A 91 5.91 4.43 -7.77
C LEU A 91 6.87 4.44 -6.58
N PHE A 92 7.25 5.63 -6.12
CA PHE A 92 8.15 5.81 -4.99
C PHE A 92 7.64 5.10 -3.74
N LEU A 93 6.39 5.33 -3.34
CA LEU A 93 5.80 4.69 -2.16
C LEU A 93 5.76 3.16 -2.30
N ASN A 94 5.38 2.64 -3.47
CA ASN A 94 5.40 1.19 -3.69
C ASN A 94 6.82 0.62 -3.67
N PHE A 95 7.81 1.34 -4.20
CA PHE A 95 9.21 0.91 -4.16
C PHE A 95 9.76 0.75 -2.74
N LEU A 96 9.35 1.61 -1.80
CA LEU A 96 9.74 1.49 -0.39
C LEU A 96 9.21 0.20 0.26
N ASN A 97 8.06 -0.28 -0.20
CA ASN A 97 7.37 -1.44 0.36
C ASN A 97 7.68 -2.76 -0.38
N LEU A 98 8.51 -2.75 -1.43
CA LEU A 98 8.77 -3.96 -2.20
C LEU A 98 9.48 -5.03 -1.39
N GLU A 99 8.98 -6.26 -1.42
CA GLU A 99 9.68 -7.44 -0.93
C GLU A 99 10.53 -8.09 -2.03
N LYS A 100 11.42 -9.00 -1.66
CA LYS A 100 12.33 -9.66 -2.62
C LYS A 100 11.60 -10.34 -3.78
N ILE A 101 10.45 -10.96 -3.49
CA ILE A 101 9.67 -11.67 -4.51
C ILE A 101 9.06 -10.72 -5.54
N ASP A 102 8.70 -9.50 -5.13
CA ASP A 102 8.07 -8.51 -6.02
C ASP A 102 9.00 -8.15 -7.19
N PHE A 103 10.31 -8.14 -6.96
CA PHE A 103 11.31 -7.87 -8.00
C PHE A 103 11.22 -8.86 -9.16
N VAL A 104 10.88 -10.13 -8.91
CA VAL A 104 10.68 -11.12 -9.97
C VAL A 104 9.50 -10.73 -10.87
N PHE A 105 8.37 -10.34 -10.27
CA PHE A 105 7.20 -9.92 -11.02
C PHE A 105 7.45 -8.64 -11.83
N ILE A 106 8.12 -7.67 -11.22
CA ILE A 106 8.37 -6.33 -11.76
C ILE A 106 9.43 -6.31 -12.84
N PHE A 107 10.53 -7.05 -12.67
CA PHE A 107 11.70 -6.98 -13.56
C PHE A 107 11.81 -8.16 -14.52
N ILE A 108 11.17 -9.29 -14.24
CA ILE A 108 11.20 -10.44 -15.14
C ILE A 108 9.85 -10.61 -15.82
N ILE A 109 8.78 -10.81 -15.05
CA ILE A 109 7.46 -11.13 -15.63
C ILE A 109 6.89 -9.96 -16.43
N LEU A 110 6.86 -8.76 -15.86
CA LEU A 110 6.29 -7.59 -16.54
C LEU A 110 7.01 -7.26 -17.86
N PRO A 111 8.36 -7.15 -17.92
CA PRO A 111 9.03 -6.84 -19.19
C PRO A 111 8.90 -7.96 -20.22
N LEU A 112 8.88 -9.23 -19.80
CA LEU A 112 8.63 -10.35 -20.70
C LEU A 112 7.24 -10.29 -21.33
N LEU A 113 6.20 -10.05 -20.51
CA LEU A 113 4.82 -9.88 -20.99
C LEU A 113 4.72 -8.68 -21.94
N MET A 114 5.37 -7.56 -21.62
CA MET A 114 5.39 -6.40 -22.50
C MET A 114 6.06 -6.67 -23.85
N ILE A 115 7.19 -7.39 -23.88
CA ILE A 115 7.87 -7.74 -25.13
C ILE A 115 7.00 -8.69 -25.96
N PHE A 116 6.40 -9.69 -25.31
CA PHE A 116 5.49 -10.63 -25.96
C PHE A 116 4.29 -9.90 -26.58
N LEU A 117 3.59 -9.08 -25.80
CA LEU A 117 2.43 -8.31 -26.28
C LEU A 117 2.81 -7.30 -27.37
N LYS A 118 3.98 -6.65 -27.29
CA LYS A 118 4.49 -5.80 -28.37
C LYS A 118 4.69 -6.57 -29.66
N LYS A 119 5.14 -7.82 -29.60
CA LYS A 119 5.33 -8.64 -30.81
C LYS A 119 3.99 -9.04 -31.43
N GLU A 120 3.05 -9.51 -30.60
CA GLU A 120 1.75 -10.00 -31.06
C GLU A 120 0.81 -8.86 -31.51
N LEU A 121 0.72 -7.76 -30.75
CA LEU A 121 -0.20 -6.64 -31.05
C LEU A 121 0.34 -5.68 -32.10
N HIS A 122 1.65 -5.65 -32.37
CA HIS A 122 2.21 -4.86 -33.49
C HIS A 122 1.77 -5.41 -34.84
N LEU A 123 1.63 -6.74 -34.96
CA LEU A 123 1.11 -7.37 -36.16
C LEU A 123 -0.37 -7.03 -36.42
N GLN A 124 -1.13 -6.67 -35.38
CA GLN A 124 -2.56 -6.38 -35.47
C GLN A 124 -2.88 -4.89 -35.66
N PHE A 125 -2.00 -3.98 -35.23
CA PHE A 125 -2.25 -2.54 -35.24
C PHE A 125 -1.00 -1.75 -35.65
N VAL A 126 -1.18 -0.74 -36.51
CA VAL A 126 -0.11 0.22 -36.89
C VAL A 126 0.50 0.85 -35.63
N ASP A 127 1.83 1.02 -35.62
CA ASP A 127 2.58 1.68 -34.54
C ASP A 127 1.92 3.00 -34.11
N ASN A 128 1.26 2.98 -32.95
CA ASN A 128 0.52 4.12 -32.43
C ASN A 128 0.56 4.14 -30.90
N ALA A 129 0.64 5.32 -30.27
CA ALA A 129 0.77 5.41 -28.81
C ALA A 129 -0.49 4.92 -28.05
N TYR A 130 -1.60 4.71 -28.75
CA TYR A 130 -2.78 4.05 -28.20
C TYR A 130 -2.58 2.53 -28.05
N ASN A 131 -1.82 1.92 -28.95
CA ASN A 131 -1.45 0.50 -28.83
C ASN A 131 -0.51 0.31 -27.63
N ASP A 132 0.45 1.23 -27.45
CA ASP A 132 1.32 1.26 -26.25
C ASP A 132 0.50 1.27 -24.95
N PHE A 133 -0.54 2.10 -24.87
CA PHE A 133 -1.45 2.13 -23.71
C PHE A 133 -2.16 0.79 -23.48
N ARG A 134 -2.67 0.16 -24.54
CA ARG A 134 -3.32 -1.16 -24.44
C ARG A 134 -2.34 -2.23 -23.94
N ILE A 135 -1.13 -2.25 -24.49
CA ILE A 135 -0.06 -3.15 -24.06
C ILE A 135 0.25 -2.93 -22.57
N VAL A 136 0.39 -1.68 -22.14
CA VAL A 136 0.64 -1.32 -20.73
C VAL A 136 -0.45 -1.90 -19.82
N VAL A 137 -1.73 -1.66 -20.14
CA VAL A 137 -2.87 -2.12 -19.32
C VAL A 137 -2.97 -3.64 -19.30
N ILE A 138 -2.81 -4.32 -20.44
CA ILE A 138 -2.92 -5.77 -20.53
C ILE A 138 -1.75 -6.44 -19.79
N ALA A 139 -0.52 -5.94 -19.99
CA ALA A 139 0.67 -6.45 -19.30
C ALA A 139 0.56 -6.27 -17.78
N SER A 140 0.13 -5.10 -17.32
CA SER A 140 -0.05 -4.83 -15.89
C SER A 140 -1.15 -5.69 -15.29
N PHE A 141 -2.26 -5.90 -16.01
CA PHE A 141 -3.35 -6.78 -15.58
C PHE A 141 -2.87 -8.21 -15.31
N PHE A 142 -2.22 -8.84 -16.29
CA PHE A 142 -1.76 -10.22 -16.12
C PHE A 142 -0.64 -10.34 -15.08
N THR A 143 0.27 -9.37 -15.01
CA THR A 143 1.33 -9.36 -13.97
C THR A 143 0.71 -9.28 -12.58
N ALA A 144 -0.24 -8.37 -12.35
CA ALA A 144 -0.92 -8.22 -11.07
C ALA A 144 -1.81 -9.41 -10.71
N LEU A 145 -2.44 -10.04 -11.70
CA LEU A 145 -3.21 -11.25 -11.50
C LEU A 145 -2.33 -12.41 -11.05
N PHE A 146 -1.18 -12.63 -11.70
CA PHE A 146 -0.22 -13.67 -11.27
C PHE A 146 0.36 -13.37 -9.89
N TYR A 147 0.64 -12.09 -9.60
CA TYR A 147 1.09 -11.66 -8.28
C TYR A 147 0.06 -11.96 -7.19
N ALA A 148 -1.20 -11.59 -7.40
CA ALA A 148 -2.28 -11.83 -6.44
C ALA A 148 -2.53 -13.33 -6.21
N PHE A 149 -2.47 -14.15 -7.27
CA PHE A 149 -2.53 -15.61 -7.12
C PHE A 149 -1.36 -16.15 -6.30
N TYR A 150 -0.15 -15.67 -6.55
CA TYR A 150 1.02 -16.05 -5.74
C TYR A 150 0.81 -15.72 -4.25
N GLY A 151 0.30 -14.52 -3.95
CA GLY A 151 -0.07 -14.13 -2.58
C GLY A 151 -1.05 -15.10 -1.92
N LEU A 152 -2.13 -15.46 -2.65
CA LEU A 152 -3.17 -16.37 -2.18
C LEU A 152 -2.64 -17.77 -1.81
N PHE A 153 -1.76 -18.34 -2.63
CA PHE A 153 -1.27 -19.71 -2.43
C PHE A 153 -0.07 -19.81 -1.48
N PHE A 154 0.81 -18.81 -1.42
CA PHE A 154 2.09 -18.92 -0.73
C PHE A 154 2.28 -17.97 0.46
N THR A 155 1.59 -16.83 0.48
CA THR A 155 1.85 -15.77 1.48
C THR A 155 0.78 -15.78 2.60
N TYR A 156 -0.49 -15.99 2.25
CA TYR A 156 -1.62 -15.91 3.18
C TYR A 156 -1.94 -17.22 3.91
N ASN A 157 -0.97 -17.71 4.68
CA ASN A 157 -1.12 -18.94 5.47
C ASN A 157 -1.49 -18.68 6.94
N GLU A 158 -1.06 -17.55 7.51
CA GLU A 158 -1.29 -17.24 8.92
C GLU A 158 -2.25 -16.07 9.11
N LEU A 159 -3.27 -16.27 9.95
CA LEU A 159 -4.11 -15.18 10.44
C LEU A 159 -3.29 -14.32 11.41
N LEU A 160 -3.25 -13.02 11.15
CA LEU A 160 -2.56 -12.06 11.99
C LEU A 160 -3.37 -11.84 13.28
N ASN A 161 -2.95 -12.50 14.35
CA ASN A 161 -3.39 -12.23 15.72
C ASN A 161 -2.66 -10.98 16.27
N LEU A 162 -3.19 -10.39 17.34
CA LEU A 162 -2.63 -9.17 17.94
C LEU A 162 -1.16 -9.32 18.37
N GLU A 163 -0.79 -10.50 18.87
CA GLU A 163 0.61 -10.80 19.23
C GLU A 163 1.52 -10.82 17.99
N LEU A 164 1.09 -11.42 16.87
CA LEU A 164 1.88 -11.42 15.63
C LEU A 164 1.97 -10.00 15.04
N PHE A 165 0.92 -9.20 15.16
CA PHE A 165 0.92 -7.80 14.74
C PHE A 165 1.95 -7.00 15.54
N SER A 166 1.97 -7.15 16.87
CA SER A 166 2.93 -6.48 17.76
C SER A 166 4.39 -6.72 17.37
N ARG A 167 4.73 -7.96 17.01
CA ARG A 167 6.09 -8.35 16.60
C ARG A 167 6.41 -7.83 15.19
N LYS A 168 5.44 -7.80 14.28
CA LYS A 168 5.65 -7.41 12.87
C LYS A 168 5.80 -5.89 12.69
N ILE A 169 5.18 -5.06 13.53
CA ILE A 169 5.27 -3.58 13.43
C ILE A 169 6.73 -3.08 13.47
N ILE A 170 7.57 -3.75 14.27
CA ILE A 170 8.96 -3.34 14.52
C ILE A 170 9.82 -3.47 13.26
N ALA A 171 9.61 -4.55 12.50
CA ALA A 171 10.52 -5.04 11.46
C ALA A 171 10.30 -4.41 10.08
N TYR A 172 10.18 -3.08 10.01
CA TYR A 172 10.09 -2.33 8.76
C TYR A 172 11.47 -2.08 8.12
N LYS A 173 11.50 -1.69 6.84
CA LYS A 173 12.74 -1.36 6.13
C LYS A 173 13.26 0.00 6.58
N SER A 174 14.42 0.03 7.22
CA SER A 174 14.98 1.30 7.69
C SER A 174 15.69 2.06 6.57
N ALA A 175 15.75 3.37 6.72
CA ALA A 175 16.53 4.24 5.85
C ALA A 175 17.36 5.24 6.65
N SER A 176 18.54 5.57 6.12
CA SER A 176 19.42 6.62 6.64
C SER A 176 18.80 8.01 6.59
N PHE A 177 17.87 8.26 5.65
CA PHE A 177 17.20 9.53 5.50
C PHE A 177 15.87 9.54 6.26
N VAL A 178 15.70 10.48 7.19
CA VAL A 178 14.59 10.53 8.16
C VAL A 178 13.21 10.44 7.49
N TYR A 179 12.98 11.17 6.39
CA TYR A 179 11.69 11.14 5.71
C TYR A 179 11.39 9.80 5.03
N PHE A 180 12.41 9.10 4.54
CA PHE A 180 12.23 7.77 3.95
C PHE A 180 11.98 6.73 5.03
N ASP A 181 12.67 6.83 6.16
CA ASP A 181 12.46 5.96 7.30
C ASP A 181 11.02 6.08 7.81
N PHE A 182 10.57 7.33 8.01
CA PHE A 182 9.19 7.63 8.42
C PHE A 182 8.14 7.10 7.43
N LEU A 183 8.33 7.34 6.13
CA LEU A 183 7.39 6.85 5.11
C LEU A 183 7.38 5.32 5.03
N SER A 184 8.54 4.66 5.13
CA SER A 184 8.60 3.20 5.14
C SER A 184 7.93 2.61 6.37
N GLU A 185 8.16 3.19 7.55
CA GLU A 185 7.49 2.82 8.79
C GLU A 185 5.97 2.97 8.67
N PHE A 186 5.49 4.12 8.17
CA PHE A 186 4.08 4.39 7.99
C PHE A 186 3.41 3.40 7.01
N LEU A 187 4.04 3.14 5.87
CA LEU A 187 3.54 2.17 4.89
C LEU A 187 3.49 0.75 5.47
N HIS A 188 4.53 0.34 6.20
CA HIS A 188 4.58 -0.96 6.86
C HIS A 188 3.51 -1.10 7.93
N PHE A 189 3.28 -0.05 8.72
CA PHE A 189 2.21 0.00 9.70
C PHE A 189 0.82 -0.14 9.05
N VAL A 190 0.54 0.64 8.01
CA VAL A 190 -0.73 0.57 7.26
C VAL A 190 -0.94 -0.82 6.64
N SER A 191 0.12 -1.43 6.09
CA SER A 191 0.06 -2.78 5.52
C SER A 191 -0.28 -3.85 6.56
N ASN A 192 0.38 -3.82 7.72
CA ASN A 192 0.09 -4.76 8.81
C ASN A 192 -1.31 -4.51 9.40
N LEU A 193 -1.74 -3.24 9.49
CA LEU A 193 -3.05 -2.87 9.99
C LEU A 193 -4.14 -3.36 9.05
N LYS A 194 -3.94 -3.26 7.72
CA LYS A 194 -4.80 -3.89 6.70
C LYS A 194 -4.95 -5.39 6.98
N PHE A 195 -3.84 -6.11 7.15
CA PHE A 195 -3.88 -7.55 7.43
C PHE A 195 -4.61 -7.88 8.73
N PHE A 196 -4.39 -7.09 9.78
CA PHE A 196 -5.08 -7.26 11.05
C PHE A 196 -6.60 -7.02 10.92
N ILE A 197 -7.04 -5.97 10.22
CA ILE A 197 -8.47 -5.74 9.97
C ILE A 197 -9.08 -6.90 9.16
N PHE A 198 -8.37 -7.38 8.14
CA PHE A 198 -8.88 -8.45 7.29
C PHE A 198 -8.97 -9.79 8.04
N SER A 199 -8.14 -10.02 9.07
CA SER A 199 -8.17 -11.28 9.81
C SER A 199 -9.47 -11.46 10.60
N TYR A 200 -10.18 -10.37 10.95
CA TYR A 200 -11.50 -10.42 11.59
C TYR A 200 -12.61 -11.03 10.71
N PHE A 201 -12.45 -11.07 9.39
CA PHE A 201 -13.45 -11.66 8.47
C PHE A 201 -13.31 -13.19 8.34
N GLY A 202 -12.47 -13.82 9.17
CA GLY A 202 -12.16 -15.24 9.09
C GLY A 202 -11.26 -15.56 7.91
N TYR A 203 -10.86 -16.83 7.80
CA TYR A 203 -9.81 -17.27 6.86
C TYR A 203 -10.15 -17.02 5.38
N LEU A 204 -11.37 -17.36 4.96
CA LEU A 204 -11.81 -17.14 3.57
C LEU A 204 -11.93 -15.65 3.24
N GLY A 205 -12.51 -14.86 4.14
CA GLY A 205 -12.62 -13.40 3.99
C GLY A 205 -11.25 -12.72 3.93
N PHE A 206 -10.33 -13.11 4.81
CA PHE A 206 -8.95 -12.64 4.83
C PHE A 206 -8.25 -12.89 3.48
N ARG A 207 -8.33 -14.11 2.95
CA ARG A 207 -7.72 -14.45 1.65
C ARG A 207 -8.35 -13.70 0.48
N ALA A 208 -9.68 -13.61 0.43
CA ALA A 208 -10.39 -12.93 -0.65
C ALA A 208 -10.10 -11.42 -0.65
N LEU A 209 -10.15 -10.76 0.51
CA LEU A 209 -9.88 -9.33 0.62
C LEU A 209 -8.42 -9.01 0.29
N ASN A 210 -7.46 -9.80 0.79
CA ASN A 210 -6.05 -9.61 0.42
C ASN A 210 -5.82 -9.79 -1.08
N PHE A 211 -6.40 -10.81 -1.70
CA PHE A 211 -6.30 -11.02 -3.15
C PHE A 211 -6.78 -9.78 -3.93
N ILE A 212 -7.96 -9.24 -3.58
CA ILE A 212 -8.53 -8.07 -4.25
C ILE A 212 -7.62 -6.85 -4.06
N PHE A 213 -7.20 -6.57 -2.83
CA PHE A 213 -6.37 -5.40 -2.52
C PHE A 213 -4.99 -5.47 -3.16
N ASP A 214 -4.33 -6.62 -3.11
CA ASP A 214 -3.03 -6.80 -3.74
C ASP A 214 -3.13 -6.71 -5.26
N PHE A 215 -4.17 -7.31 -5.84
CA PHE A 215 -4.42 -7.19 -7.28
C PHE A 215 -4.53 -5.72 -7.69
N PHE A 216 -5.40 -4.93 -7.04
CA PHE A 216 -5.59 -3.53 -7.42
C PHE A 216 -4.35 -2.67 -7.14
N ASN A 217 -3.71 -2.84 -5.98
CA ASN A 217 -2.51 -2.06 -5.64
C ASN A 217 -1.36 -2.37 -6.61
N PHE A 218 -1.10 -3.66 -6.84
CA PHE A 218 -0.04 -4.10 -7.74
C PHE A 218 -0.36 -3.79 -9.20
N PHE A 219 -1.64 -3.82 -9.61
CA PHE A 219 -2.06 -3.40 -10.95
C PHE A 219 -1.75 -1.92 -11.20
N MET A 220 -2.10 -1.04 -10.26
CA MET A 220 -1.80 0.39 -10.38
C MET A 220 -0.29 0.63 -10.44
N PHE A 221 0.46 -0.02 -9.55
CA PHE A 221 1.91 0.05 -9.53
C PHE A 221 2.55 -0.45 -10.84
N CYS A 222 2.16 -1.65 -11.30
CA CYS A 222 2.64 -2.21 -12.57
C CYS A 222 2.24 -1.35 -13.77
N SER A 223 1.08 -0.70 -13.77
CA SER A 223 0.66 0.16 -14.89
C SER A 223 1.59 1.35 -15.07
N LEU A 224 1.97 2.02 -13.96
CA LEU A 224 2.91 3.13 -13.97
C LEU A 224 4.30 2.68 -14.39
N LEU A 225 4.74 1.54 -13.84
CA LEU A 225 6.04 0.98 -14.18
C LEU A 225 6.10 0.51 -15.64
N ALA A 226 5.01 -0.02 -16.17
CA ALA A 226 4.90 -0.43 -17.55
C ALA A 226 4.99 0.76 -18.49
N PHE A 227 4.58 1.98 -18.13
CA PHE A 227 4.92 3.17 -18.92
C PHE A 227 6.42 3.43 -18.97
N VAL A 228 7.12 3.28 -17.83
CA VAL A 228 8.58 3.40 -17.79
C VAL A 228 9.24 2.34 -18.69
N PHE A 229 8.80 1.09 -18.59
CA PHE A 229 9.28 0.02 -19.48
C PHE A 229 8.88 0.24 -20.93
N ASN A 230 7.72 0.84 -21.21
CA ASN A 230 7.28 1.15 -22.57
C ASN A 230 8.29 2.06 -23.25
N PHE A 231 8.75 3.09 -22.53
CA PHE A 231 9.81 4.00 -22.96
C PHE A 231 11.14 3.26 -23.15
N VAL A 232 11.59 2.49 -22.15
CA VAL A 232 12.87 1.77 -22.20
C VAL A 232 12.93 0.75 -23.34
N LEU A 233 11.83 0.03 -23.60
CA LEU A 233 11.71 -0.98 -24.65
C LEU A 233 11.64 -0.41 -26.07
N LYS A 234 11.69 0.92 -26.24
CA LYS A 234 11.90 1.58 -27.55
C LYS A 234 13.36 1.49 -28.01
N ILE A 235 14.26 0.98 -27.18
CA ILE A 235 15.64 0.67 -27.57
C ILE A 235 15.68 -0.41 -28.67
N LYS A 236 16.63 -0.28 -29.61
CA LYS A 236 16.78 -1.25 -30.71
C LYS A 236 17.08 -2.68 -30.23
N ILE A 237 17.90 -2.83 -29.19
CA ILE A 237 18.35 -4.13 -28.66
C ILE A 237 17.61 -4.42 -27.35
N LYS A 238 16.37 -4.92 -27.46
CA LYS A 238 15.51 -5.20 -26.28
C LYS A 238 16.10 -6.23 -25.31
N ILE A 239 16.96 -7.14 -25.81
CA ILE A 239 17.63 -8.17 -24.99
C ILE A 239 18.48 -7.56 -23.89
N ILE A 240 19.12 -6.41 -24.13
CA ILE A 240 19.94 -5.71 -23.12
C ILE A 240 19.07 -5.31 -21.92
N VAL A 241 17.84 -4.87 -22.15
CA VAL A 241 16.90 -4.48 -21.09
C VAL A 241 16.59 -5.69 -20.20
N LEU A 242 16.26 -6.84 -20.81
CA LEU A 242 16.00 -8.08 -20.07
C LEU A 242 17.21 -8.55 -19.27
N PHE A 243 18.40 -8.49 -19.87
CA PHE A 243 19.64 -8.86 -19.20
C PHE A 243 19.93 -7.95 -18.00
N LEU A 244 19.76 -6.64 -18.14
CA LEU A 244 19.93 -5.67 -17.06
C LEU A 244 18.89 -5.88 -15.95
N CYS A 245 17.63 -6.15 -16.29
CA CYS A 245 16.60 -6.52 -15.33
C CYS A 245 16.94 -7.80 -14.55
N PHE A 246 17.46 -8.82 -15.24
CA PHE A 246 17.87 -10.07 -14.60
C PHE A 246 19.01 -9.84 -13.58
N ILE A 247 20.02 -9.05 -13.96
CA ILE A 247 21.10 -8.63 -13.05
C ILE A 247 20.54 -7.89 -11.83
N MET A 248 19.56 -7.00 -12.02
CA MET A 248 18.94 -6.26 -10.93
C MET A 248 18.25 -7.19 -9.92
N VAL A 249 17.51 -8.20 -10.41
CA VAL A 249 16.89 -9.20 -9.53
C VAL A 249 17.97 -9.95 -8.73
N LEU A 250 19.00 -10.48 -9.40
CA LEU A 250 20.09 -11.16 -8.72
C LEU A 250 20.77 -10.26 -7.68
N GLY A 251 21.11 -9.02 -8.05
CA GLY A 251 21.72 -8.04 -7.17
C GLY A 251 20.88 -7.78 -5.92
N ASN A 252 19.55 -7.67 -6.08
CA ASN A 252 18.66 -7.48 -4.94
C ASN A 252 18.59 -8.69 -3.99
N TYR A 253 18.69 -9.92 -4.52
CA TYR A 253 18.74 -11.12 -3.65
C TYR A 253 20.00 -11.16 -2.79
N PHE A 254 21.14 -10.71 -3.33
CA PHE A 254 22.42 -10.65 -2.61
C PHE A 254 22.57 -9.42 -1.71
N LEU A 255 21.79 -8.36 -1.92
CA LEU A 255 21.79 -7.21 -1.04
C LEU A 255 21.14 -7.55 0.31
N LYS A 256 21.87 -7.24 1.38
CA LYS A 256 21.34 -7.28 2.75
C LYS A 256 20.44 -6.06 2.97
N GLU A 257 19.14 -6.29 3.10
CA GLU A 257 18.17 -5.26 3.49
C GLU A 257 18.47 -4.76 4.90
N GLN A 258 18.41 -3.44 5.11
CA GLN A 258 18.43 -2.86 6.45
C GLN A 258 17.00 -2.87 6.99
N ARG A 259 16.78 -3.56 8.10
CA ARG A 259 15.51 -3.55 8.83
C ARG A 259 15.73 -2.97 10.21
N ASN A 260 14.76 -2.20 10.67
CA ASN A 260 14.74 -1.76 12.05
C ASN A 260 14.41 -2.95 12.96
N ASN A 261 15.15 -3.08 14.06
CA ASN A 261 14.95 -4.12 15.07
C ASN A 261 14.69 -3.53 16.47
N ALA A 262 14.71 -2.21 16.61
CA ALA A 262 14.50 -1.53 17.89
C ALA A 262 13.09 -0.93 17.96
N LEU A 263 12.44 -1.08 19.13
CA LEU A 263 11.15 -0.43 19.37
C LEU A 263 11.34 1.09 19.45
N LYS A 264 10.53 1.85 18.71
CA LYS A 264 10.44 3.31 18.88
C LYS A 264 9.39 3.65 19.94
N SER A 265 9.53 4.81 20.58
CA SER A 265 8.61 5.29 21.61
C SER A 265 7.15 5.38 21.14
N GLU A 266 6.94 5.75 19.87
CA GLU A 266 5.61 5.84 19.27
C GLU A 266 4.98 4.45 19.11
N GLN A 267 5.80 3.43 18.81
CA GLN A 267 5.36 2.05 18.69
C GLN A 267 5.02 1.44 20.06
N GLU A 268 5.76 1.80 21.11
CA GLU A 268 5.43 1.42 22.50
C GLU A 268 4.03 1.86 22.91
N GLN A 269 3.65 3.09 22.57
CA GLN A 269 2.32 3.61 22.87
C GLN A 269 1.24 2.81 22.13
N ILE A 270 1.42 2.55 20.83
CA ILE A 270 0.47 1.76 20.05
C ILE A 270 0.32 0.34 20.65
N LEU A 271 1.42 -0.28 21.04
CA LEU A 271 1.44 -1.59 21.69
C LEU A 271 0.68 -1.59 23.02
N LEU A 272 0.90 -0.57 23.86
CA LEU A 272 0.17 -0.40 25.11
C LEU A 272 -1.34 -0.25 24.88
N TRP A 273 -1.74 0.57 23.90
CA TRP A 273 -3.16 0.76 23.56
C TRP A 273 -3.80 -0.54 23.09
N MET A 274 -3.09 -1.31 22.27
CA MET A 274 -3.58 -2.61 21.79
C MET A 274 -3.71 -3.66 22.89
N ASN A 275 -2.75 -3.72 23.83
CA ASN A 275 -2.86 -4.59 25.00
C ASN A 275 -4.08 -4.21 25.86
N ASN A 276 -4.35 -2.90 26.02
CA ASN A 276 -5.54 -2.41 26.71
C ASN A 276 -6.84 -2.79 25.96
N PHE A 277 -6.85 -2.75 24.62
CA PHE A 277 -8.00 -3.22 23.84
C PHE A 277 -8.27 -4.71 23.98
N ASN A 278 -7.22 -5.54 24.00
CA ASN A 278 -7.37 -6.97 24.31
C ASN A 278 -7.92 -7.17 25.72
N PHE A 279 -7.42 -6.44 26.70
CA PHE A 279 -7.95 -6.48 28.07
C PHE A 279 -9.43 -6.10 28.14
N LEU A 280 -9.87 -5.08 27.40
CA LEU A 280 -11.28 -4.69 27.29
C LEU A 280 -12.16 -5.73 26.55
N LYS A 281 -11.56 -6.56 25.68
CA LYS A 281 -12.26 -7.64 24.99
C LYS A 281 -12.36 -8.89 25.88
N ASP A 282 -11.29 -9.22 26.60
CA ASP A 282 -11.20 -10.38 27.49
C ASP A 282 -11.98 -10.15 28.79
N ASN A 283 -11.96 -8.93 29.32
CA ASN A 283 -12.98 -8.46 30.26
C ASN A 283 -14.25 -8.18 29.48
N ASN A 284 -14.89 -9.27 29.09
CA ASN A 284 -16.27 -9.39 28.66
C ASN A 284 -17.03 -8.10 28.99
N LEU A 285 -17.39 -7.32 27.97
CA LEU A 285 -18.38 -6.24 28.14
C LEU A 285 -19.58 -6.74 28.95
N SER A 286 -19.90 -8.03 28.89
CA SER A 286 -20.91 -8.70 29.72
C SER A 286 -20.56 -8.85 31.20
N LEU A 287 -19.29 -9.04 31.60
CA LEU A 287 -18.84 -9.03 32.99
C LEU A 287 -18.91 -7.60 33.55
N ILE A 288 -18.36 -6.62 32.82
CA ILE A 288 -18.45 -5.20 33.22
C ILE A 288 -19.91 -4.76 33.31
N GLN A 289 -20.77 -5.23 32.39
CA GLN A 289 -22.20 -4.93 32.43
C GLN A 289 -22.90 -5.64 33.58
N LYS A 290 -22.52 -6.88 33.92
CA LYS A 290 -23.00 -7.57 35.13
C LYS A 290 -22.55 -6.90 36.42
N GLU A 291 -21.28 -6.48 36.51
CA GLU A 291 -20.73 -5.73 37.64
C GLU A 291 -21.44 -4.39 37.81
N LYS A 292 -21.68 -3.68 36.71
CA LYS A 292 -22.47 -2.45 36.70
C LYS A 292 -23.90 -2.70 37.18
N ASP A 293 -24.57 -3.75 36.67
CA ASP A 293 -25.93 -4.10 37.07
C ASP A 293 -26.01 -4.51 38.56
N LEU A 294 -25.01 -5.23 39.06
CA LEU A 294 -24.87 -5.58 40.49
C LEU A 294 -24.66 -4.32 41.34
N PHE A 295 -23.78 -3.42 40.92
CA PHE A 295 -23.49 -2.17 41.62
C PHE A 295 -24.71 -1.23 41.64
N GLU A 296 -25.44 -1.12 40.53
CA GLU A 296 -26.71 -0.38 40.49
C GLU A 296 -27.77 -0.98 41.43
N LYS A 297 -27.79 -2.32 41.58
CA LYS A 297 -28.68 -3.01 42.51
C LYS A 297 -28.28 -2.71 43.96
N ASP A 298 -27.01 -2.85 44.32
CA ASP A 298 -26.54 -2.57 45.69
C ASP A 298 -26.75 -1.09 46.07
N LEU A 299 -26.58 -0.14 45.14
CA LEU A 299 -26.92 1.27 45.35
C LEU A 299 -28.42 1.51 45.57
N LYS A 300 -29.30 0.77 44.89
CA LYS A 300 -30.75 0.84 45.11
C LYS A 300 -31.11 0.30 46.49
N ASP A 301 -30.55 -0.84 46.89
CA ASP A 301 -30.77 -1.44 48.21
C ASP A 301 -30.32 -0.48 49.33
N LEU A 302 -29.14 0.14 49.19
CA LEU A 302 -28.67 1.18 50.12
C LEU A 302 -29.62 2.37 50.18
N ARG A 303 -30.12 2.84 49.03
CA ARG A 303 -31.07 3.95 48.96
C ARG A 303 -32.39 3.61 49.67
N GLU A 304 -32.86 2.37 49.61
CA GLU A 304 -34.04 1.93 50.36
C GLU A 304 -33.79 1.88 51.87
N ILE A 305 -32.60 1.44 52.29
CA ILE A 305 -32.21 1.45 53.71
C ILE A 305 -32.16 2.88 54.27
N PHE A 306 -31.59 3.83 53.52
CA PHE A 306 -31.57 5.25 53.91
C PHE A 306 -32.95 5.90 53.97
N LYS A 307 -33.99 5.29 53.38
CA LYS A 307 -35.39 5.76 53.50
C LYS A 307 -36.13 5.20 54.72
N LYS A 308 -35.58 4.18 55.40
CA LYS A 308 -36.16 3.59 56.60
C LYS A 308 -36.01 4.52 57.80
N ASN A 309 -36.90 4.38 58.79
CA ASN A 309 -36.82 5.20 60.01
C ASN A 309 -35.64 4.75 60.90
N ALA A 310 -35.16 5.64 61.79
CA ALA A 310 -33.96 5.37 62.61
C ALA A 310 -34.02 4.06 63.41
N PHE A 311 -35.20 3.67 63.90
CA PHE A 311 -35.40 2.40 64.60
C PHE A 311 -35.25 1.17 63.68
N GLU A 312 -35.80 1.25 62.47
CA GLU A 312 -35.70 0.18 61.46
C GLU A 312 -34.26 0.03 60.94
N ILE A 313 -33.53 1.14 60.81
CA ILE A 313 -32.09 1.12 60.50
C ILE A 313 -31.31 0.44 61.63
N GLY A 314 -31.66 0.72 62.90
CA GLY A 314 -31.06 0.08 64.06
C GLY A 314 -31.25 -1.44 64.06
N ILE A 315 -32.46 -1.93 63.75
CA ILE A 315 -32.72 -3.37 63.59
C ILE A 315 -31.94 -3.95 62.40
N TRP A 316 -31.95 -3.25 61.26
CA TRP A 316 -31.24 -3.69 60.06
C TRP A 316 -29.73 -3.78 60.28
N TRP A 317 -29.13 -2.90 61.09
CA TRP A 317 -27.70 -2.89 61.40
C TRP A 317 -27.21 -4.19 62.05
N PHE A 318 -28.08 -4.86 62.80
CA PHE A 318 -27.80 -6.16 63.43
C PHE A 318 -28.39 -7.35 62.65
N SER A 319 -28.91 -7.11 61.45
CA SER A 319 -29.51 -8.15 60.61
C SER A 319 -28.47 -8.82 59.71
N LYS A 320 -28.78 -10.05 59.29
CA LYS A 320 -28.04 -10.77 58.24
C LYS A 320 -28.00 -10.01 56.91
N GLU A 321 -29.02 -9.22 56.62
CA GLU A 321 -29.09 -8.43 55.37
C GLU A 321 -27.93 -7.44 55.26
N LYS A 322 -27.52 -6.84 56.39
CA LYS A 322 -26.36 -5.92 56.45
C LYS A 322 -25.06 -6.65 56.18
N GLU A 323 -24.86 -7.83 56.77
CA GLU A 323 -23.67 -8.66 56.51
C GLU A 323 -23.59 -9.10 55.04
N ASP A 324 -24.72 -9.53 54.46
CA ASP A 324 -24.78 -9.93 53.06
C ASP A 324 -24.52 -8.76 52.10
N LEU A 325 -25.04 -7.57 52.41
CA LEU A 325 -24.85 -6.37 51.59
C LEU A 325 -23.42 -5.84 51.73
N GLU A 326 -22.85 -5.81 52.94
CA GLU A 326 -21.45 -5.46 53.19
C GLU A 326 -20.49 -6.42 52.47
N LYS A 327 -20.81 -7.72 52.45
CA LYS A 327 -20.03 -8.71 51.70
C LYS A 327 -20.10 -8.46 50.19
N ARG A 328 -21.29 -8.17 49.62
CA ARG A 328 -21.44 -7.83 48.19
C ARG A 328 -20.72 -6.54 47.80
N ILE A 329 -20.78 -5.50 48.64
CA ILE A 329 -20.04 -4.25 48.42
C ILE A 329 -18.53 -4.49 48.48
N ASN A 330 -18.05 -5.25 49.46
CA ASN A 330 -16.63 -5.57 49.55
C ASN A 330 -16.14 -6.46 48.40
N GLU A 331 -17.00 -7.31 47.84
CA GLU A 331 -16.71 -8.10 46.65
C GLU A 331 -16.70 -7.23 45.38
N SER A 332 -17.53 -6.20 45.28
CA SER A 332 -17.57 -5.28 44.12
C SER A 332 -16.55 -4.15 44.16
N LEU A 333 -15.99 -3.81 45.33
CA LEU A 333 -14.92 -2.82 45.49
C LEU A 333 -13.50 -3.38 45.30
N LYS A 334 -13.35 -4.71 45.28
CA LYS A 334 -12.08 -5.38 44.94
C LYS A 334 -11.91 -5.43 43.43
#